data_AF-A0A926ZQ44-F1
#
_entry.id   AF-A0A926ZQ44-F1
#
_cell.length_a   1.000
_cell.length_b   1.000
_cell.length_c   1.000
_cell.angle_alpha   90.00
_cell.angle_beta   90.00
_cell.angle_gamma   90.00
#
_symmetry.space_group_name_H-M   'P 1'
#
loop_
_entity.id
_entity.type
_entity.pdbx_description
1 polymer ?
#
loop_
_entity_poly.entity_id
_entity_poly.type
_entity_poly.pdbx_seq_one_letter_code
_entity_poly.pdbx_strand_id
1 'polypeptide(L)'
;MNQNKLFQQTRLRLALWYALVMALILSLCGLGIYRAISHAHWMTLDRELESVAGTLHDTIELKLQKPGQLEPVIQQLLPNICVVGKSCIQEQSISKRHILSAINQSNYYVRFFDNSGRLIAIAGTYPEGFPIVFNKELWQTLKDSKGNFYHQISFVLHTQKNLDWGYIQVGRSLAEFSSYLTAVKLTLVLGLPIVMGLVGFASWWLAGLAMQPIYRSYKQVQQFTADAAHELRTPLAATQATVESALMMSQLNETEARDILQSLYRQNQRLTTLVTDLLLLTRLDRQSVPMQRDICCLDDIVNDLIEEFAALAIAAGVTLTSSIRLSTPLDVIGNADQLYRLFSNLIINAIQYTPPTGKVTVYLDRSNHYAVIQVQDTGIGIQQQDLTRIFDRFYRVNSDRSRSTGGSGLGLAIAQAIILAHHGSIDVQSQFGKGSTFTIKLPFDVRPLDSVRSLVIKS
;
A
#
# COMPACT_ATOMS: atom_id res chain seq x y z
N MET A 1 17.95 4.95 -5.09
CA MET A 1 17.31 3.65 -5.38
C MET A 1 17.95 2.89 -6.54
N ASN A 2 18.59 3.55 -7.52
CA ASN A 2 19.13 2.88 -8.72
C ASN A 2 20.38 2.00 -8.54
N GLN A 3 21.00 1.96 -7.36
CA GLN A 3 22.26 1.25 -7.16
C GLN A 3 22.15 -0.12 -6.49
N ASN A 4 20.96 -0.54 -6.03
CA ASN A 4 20.83 -1.86 -5.37
C ASN A 4 19.98 -2.82 -6.23
N LYS A 5 20.68 -3.68 -6.98
CA LYS A 5 20.11 -4.65 -7.94
C LYS A 5 19.05 -5.56 -7.30
N LEU A 6 19.29 -5.97 -6.05
CA LEU A 6 18.39 -6.83 -5.30
C LEU A 6 17.03 -6.15 -5.06
N PHE A 7 17.04 -4.86 -4.75
CA PHE A 7 15.83 -4.10 -4.47
C PHE A 7 15.01 -3.78 -5.74
N GLN A 8 15.69 -3.50 -6.85
CA GLN A 8 15.02 -3.38 -8.16
C GLN A 8 14.38 -4.70 -8.58
N GLN A 9 15.06 -5.82 -8.35
CA GLN A 9 14.51 -7.15 -8.60
C GLN A 9 13.30 -7.46 -7.70
N THR A 10 13.38 -7.14 -6.40
CA THR A 10 12.24 -7.33 -5.49
C THR A 10 11.06 -6.46 -5.89
N ARG A 11 11.28 -5.18 -6.23
CA ARG A 11 10.23 -4.27 -6.71
C ARG A 11 9.56 -4.79 -7.98
N LEU A 12 10.37 -5.24 -8.96
CA LEU A 12 9.87 -5.80 -10.21
C LEU A 12 9.05 -7.08 -9.95
N ARG A 13 9.57 -7.98 -9.11
CA ARG A 13 8.90 -9.24 -8.77
C ARG A 13 7.56 -9.01 -8.07
N LEU A 14 7.50 -8.06 -7.13
CA LEU A 14 6.27 -7.69 -6.43
C LEU A 14 5.23 -7.12 -7.40
N ALA A 15 5.65 -6.17 -8.25
CA ALA A 15 4.78 -5.55 -9.25
C ALA A 15 4.26 -6.57 -10.26
N LEU A 16 5.11 -7.51 -10.71
CA LEU A 16 4.72 -8.59 -11.61
C LEU A 16 3.70 -9.54 -10.98
N TRP A 17 3.87 -9.93 -9.71
CA TRP A 17 2.90 -10.77 -9.02
C TRP A 17 1.53 -10.10 -8.88
N TYR A 18 1.50 -8.83 -8.47
CA TYR A 18 0.24 -8.08 -8.38
C TYR A 18 -0.43 -7.91 -9.74
N ALA A 19 0.34 -7.57 -10.77
CA ALA A 19 -0.18 -7.46 -12.13
C ALA A 19 -0.75 -8.79 -12.64
N LEU A 20 -0.08 -9.92 -12.37
CA LEU A 20 -0.53 -11.26 -12.76
C LEU A 20 -1.83 -11.64 -12.06
N VAL A 21 -1.90 -11.47 -10.74
CA VAL A 21 -3.10 -11.79 -9.96
C VAL A 21 -4.29 -10.92 -10.41
N MET A 22 -4.06 -9.62 -10.61
CA MET A 22 -5.11 -8.72 -11.11
C MET A 22 -5.55 -9.06 -12.53
N ALA A 23 -4.63 -9.44 -13.42
CA ALA A 23 -4.96 -9.89 -14.76
C ALA A 23 -5.88 -11.12 -14.74
N LEU A 24 -5.57 -12.09 -13.86
CA LEU A 24 -6.36 -13.29 -13.69
C LEU A 24 -7.77 -12.97 -13.16
N ILE A 25 -7.88 -12.12 -12.14
CA ILE A 25 -9.17 -11.69 -11.57
C ILE A 25 -10.00 -10.94 -12.61
N LEU A 26 -9.42 -9.94 -13.28
CA LEU A 26 -10.13 -9.13 -14.28
C LEU A 26 -10.58 -9.97 -15.48
N SER A 27 -9.76 -10.92 -15.93
CA SER A 27 -10.11 -11.84 -17.00
C SER A 27 -11.27 -12.77 -16.61
N LEU A 28 -11.23 -13.35 -15.40
CA LEU A 28 -12.32 -14.19 -14.88
C LEU A 28 -13.62 -13.39 -14.72
N CYS A 29 -13.56 -12.18 -14.15
CA CYS A 29 -14.71 -11.30 -14.01
C CYS A 29 -15.28 -10.88 -15.37
N GLY A 30 -14.42 -10.49 -16.32
CA GLY A 30 -14.83 -10.13 -17.68
C GLY A 30 -15.52 -11.28 -18.42
N LEU A 31 -14.98 -12.50 -18.30
CA LEU A 31 -15.60 -13.70 -18.85
C LEU A 31 -16.95 -14.02 -18.19
N GLY A 32 -17.03 -13.88 -16.86
CA GLY A 32 -18.25 -14.10 -16.10
C GLY A 32 -19.36 -13.13 -16.51
N ILE A 33 -19.06 -11.85 -16.62
CA ILE A 33 -20.01 -10.81 -17.07
C ILE A 33 -20.47 -11.09 -18.51
N TYR A 34 -19.54 -11.43 -19.42
CA TYR A 34 -19.89 -11.78 -20.79
C TYR A 34 -20.88 -12.96 -20.85
N ARG A 35 -20.61 -14.03 -20.09
CA ARG A 35 -21.51 -15.19 -20.02
C ARG A 35 -22.87 -14.84 -19.42
N ALA A 36 -22.90 -14.04 -18.35
CA ALA A 36 -24.14 -13.62 -17.71
C ALA A 36 -25.01 -12.79 -18.66
N ILE A 37 -24.44 -11.80 -19.34
CA ILE A 37 -25.14 -10.96 -20.31
C ILE A 37 -25.66 -11.80 -21.48
N SER A 38 -24.80 -12.66 -22.05
CA SER A 38 -25.18 -13.53 -23.15
C SER A 38 -26.34 -14.46 -22.77
N HIS A 39 -26.31 -15.04 -21.57
CA HIS A 39 -27.35 -15.95 -21.10
C HIS A 39 -28.66 -15.24 -20.78
N ALA A 40 -28.60 -14.09 -20.09
CA ALA A 40 -29.79 -13.28 -19.78
C ALA A 40 -30.49 -12.80 -21.05
N HIS A 41 -29.72 -12.36 -22.04
CA HIS A 41 -30.27 -11.86 -23.29
C HIS A 41 -30.81 -12.99 -24.17
N TRP A 42 -30.20 -14.19 -24.14
CA TRP A 42 -30.75 -15.39 -24.77
C TRP A 42 -32.12 -15.77 -24.17
N MET A 43 -32.25 -15.82 -22.84
CA MET A 43 -33.54 -16.10 -22.19
C MET A 43 -34.62 -15.06 -22.51
N THR A 44 -34.23 -13.80 -22.66
CA THR A 44 -35.16 -12.73 -23.05
C THR A 44 -35.66 -12.95 -24.48
N LEU A 45 -34.75 -13.32 -25.38
CA LEU A 45 -35.05 -13.63 -26.77
C LEU A 45 -36.05 -14.78 -26.91
N ASP A 46 -35.83 -15.86 -26.15
CA ASP A 46 -36.71 -17.04 -26.13
C ASP A 46 -38.12 -16.65 -25.64
N ARG A 47 -38.22 -15.89 -24.53
CA ARG A 47 -39.51 -15.43 -23.99
C ARG A 47 -40.28 -14.53 -24.95
N GLU A 48 -39.59 -13.60 -25.61
CA GLU A 48 -40.21 -12.73 -26.61
C GLU A 48 -40.73 -13.53 -27.81
N LEU A 49 -39.91 -14.48 -28.30
CA LEU A 49 -40.29 -15.31 -29.44
C LEU A 49 -41.45 -16.25 -29.10
N GLU A 50 -41.44 -16.87 -27.92
CA GLU A 50 -42.53 -17.71 -27.42
C GLU A 50 -43.83 -16.92 -27.25
N SER A 51 -43.77 -15.69 -26.69
CA SER A 51 -44.94 -14.83 -26.54
C SER A 51 -45.56 -14.42 -27.88
N VAL A 52 -44.73 -14.00 -28.84
CA VAL A 52 -45.18 -13.64 -30.19
C VAL A 52 -45.76 -14.85 -30.92
N ALA A 53 -45.08 -15.99 -30.84
CA ALA A 53 -45.49 -17.22 -31.51
C ALA A 53 -46.78 -17.81 -30.91
N GLY A 54 -46.93 -17.79 -29.58
CA GLY A 54 -48.16 -18.22 -28.89
C GLY A 54 -49.35 -17.33 -29.23
N THR A 55 -49.18 -16.01 -29.21
CA THR A 55 -50.25 -15.06 -29.59
C THR A 55 -50.69 -15.28 -31.04
N LEU A 56 -49.75 -15.54 -31.95
CA LEU A 56 -50.05 -15.86 -33.34
C LEU A 56 -50.77 -17.20 -33.47
N HIS A 57 -50.28 -18.22 -32.78
CA HIS A 57 -50.89 -19.55 -32.73
C HIS A 57 -52.36 -19.45 -32.33
N ASP A 58 -52.67 -18.86 -31.17
CA ASP A 58 -54.04 -18.72 -30.66
C ASP A 58 -54.95 -17.92 -31.60
N THR A 59 -54.42 -16.82 -32.17
CA THR A 59 -55.20 -15.95 -33.07
C THR A 59 -55.55 -16.65 -34.38
N ILE A 60 -54.63 -17.45 -34.91
CA ILE A 60 -54.79 -18.16 -36.17
C ILE A 60 -55.70 -19.37 -35.99
N GLU A 61 -55.50 -20.15 -34.92
CA GLU A 61 -56.27 -21.37 -34.63
C GLU A 61 -57.79 -21.11 -34.60
N LEU A 62 -58.20 -19.97 -34.04
CA LEU A 62 -59.59 -19.50 -34.01
C LEU A 62 -60.23 -19.30 -35.39
N LYS A 63 -59.44 -19.25 -36.47
CA LYS A 63 -59.92 -18.99 -37.84
C LYS A 63 -59.77 -20.19 -38.78
N LEU A 64 -59.14 -21.29 -38.33
CA LEU A 64 -58.91 -22.48 -39.14
C LEU A 64 -60.11 -23.44 -39.11
N GLN A 65 -60.63 -23.78 -40.29
CA GLN A 65 -61.79 -24.65 -40.48
C GLN A 65 -61.45 -25.96 -41.21
N LYS A 66 -60.58 -25.90 -42.23
CA LYS A 66 -60.21 -27.07 -43.04
C LYS A 66 -58.71 -27.41 -42.92
N PRO A 67 -58.33 -28.65 -42.57
CA PRO A 67 -56.93 -29.06 -42.49
C PRO A 67 -56.15 -28.77 -43.79
N GLY A 68 -54.96 -28.18 -43.68
CA GLY A 68 -54.06 -27.92 -44.79
C GLY A 68 -54.53 -26.87 -45.83
N GLN A 69 -55.68 -26.22 -45.63
CA GLN A 69 -56.17 -25.15 -46.49
C GLN A 69 -56.20 -23.84 -45.72
N LEU A 70 -55.46 -22.84 -46.21
CA LEU A 70 -55.42 -21.52 -45.60
C LEU A 70 -56.67 -20.71 -46.00
N GLU A 71 -57.48 -20.29 -45.02
CA GLU A 71 -58.68 -19.50 -45.26
C GLU A 71 -58.33 -18.05 -45.69
N PRO A 72 -59.13 -17.42 -46.57
CA PRO A 72 -58.91 -16.03 -47.01
C PRO A 72 -58.86 -15.01 -45.85
N VAL A 73 -59.52 -15.34 -44.72
CA VAL A 73 -59.52 -14.52 -43.49
C VAL A 73 -58.11 -14.40 -42.90
N ILE A 74 -57.25 -15.41 -43.06
CA ILE A 74 -55.86 -15.35 -42.60
C ILE A 74 -55.04 -14.32 -43.40
N GLN A 75 -55.37 -14.11 -44.68
CA GLN A 75 -54.73 -13.08 -45.52
C GLN A 75 -55.08 -11.66 -45.06
N GLN A 76 -56.25 -11.47 -44.41
CA GLN A 76 -56.62 -10.19 -43.79
C GLN A 76 -55.90 -9.95 -42.45
N LEU A 77 -55.53 -11.03 -41.76
CA LEU A 77 -54.76 -10.96 -40.52
C LEU A 77 -53.27 -10.73 -40.81
N LEU A 78 -52.68 -11.51 -41.71
CA LEU A 78 -51.28 -11.39 -42.12
C LEU A 78 -51.21 -10.82 -43.55
N PRO A 79 -51.20 -9.49 -43.74
CA PRO A 79 -51.26 -8.88 -45.08
C PRO A 79 -50.04 -9.20 -45.96
N ASN A 80 -48.91 -9.59 -45.35
CA ASN A 80 -47.68 -9.98 -46.05
C ASN A 80 -47.52 -11.51 -46.21
N ILE A 81 -48.62 -12.26 -46.24
CA ILE A 81 -48.58 -13.72 -46.42
C ILE A 81 -48.52 -14.11 -47.91
N CYS A 82 -47.52 -14.89 -48.26
CA CYS A 82 -47.31 -15.48 -49.57
C CYS A 82 -47.65 -16.97 -49.54
N VAL A 83 -48.67 -17.38 -50.30
CA VAL A 83 -49.07 -18.79 -50.44
C VAL A 83 -48.25 -19.43 -51.55
N VAL A 84 -47.59 -20.56 -51.25
CA VAL A 84 -46.74 -21.29 -52.19
C VAL A 84 -47.56 -21.71 -53.42
N GLY A 85 -47.10 -21.33 -54.62
CA GLY A 85 -47.78 -21.62 -55.89
C GLY A 85 -48.69 -20.50 -56.43
N LYS A 86 -48.81 -19.35 -55.75
CA LYS A 86 -49.42 -18.11 -56.28
C LYS A 86 -48.35 -17.04 -56.49
N SER A 87 -48.51 -16.19 -57.51
CA SER A 87 -47.61 -15.05 -57.78
C SER A 87 -47.75 -14.01 -56.66
N CYS A 88 -46.80 -13.98 -55.74
CA CYS A 88 -46.77 -12.99 -54.66
C CYS A 88 -46.12 -11.71 -55.16
N ILE A 89 -46.88 -10.63 -55.28
CA ILE A 89 -46.34 -9.28 -55.51
C ILE A 89 -45.98 -8.71 -54.14
N GLN A 90 -44.70 -8.42 -53.94
CA GLN A 90 -44.15 -7.99 -52.67
C GLN A 90 -44.33 -6.46 -52.52
N GLU A 91 -45.56 -6.00 -52.34
CA GLU A 91 -45.85 -4.59 -52.01
C GLU A 91 -45.95 -4.40 -50.49
N GLN A 92 -45.03 -3.62 -49.93
CA GLN A 92 -44.97 -3.27 -48.51
C GLN A 92 -46.13 -2.33 -48.14
N SER A 93 -47.26 -2.89 -47.70
CA SER A 93 -48.34 -2.12 -47.07
C SER A 93 -48.22 -2.14 -45.55
N ILE A 94 -47.85 -1.00 -44.96
CA ILE A 94 -47.70 -0.80 -43.51
C ILE A 94 -49.09 -0.67 -42.88
N SER A 95 -49.68 -1.79 -42.43
CA SER A 95 -50.94 -1.78 -41.69
C SER A 95 -50.70 -1.47 -40.20
N LYS A 96 -51.27 -0.36 -39.70
CA LYS A 96 -51.23 0.06 -38.29
C LYS A 96 -52.26 -0.73 -37.45
N ARG A 97 -51.86 -1.88 -36.90
CA ARG A 97 -52.49 -2.49 -35.71
C ARG A 97 -51.39 -2.99 -34.76
N HIS A 98 -51.55 -2.73 -33.47
CA HIS A 98 -50.45 -2.72 -32.49
C HIS A 98 -49.75 -4.06 -32.20
N ILE A 99 -50.38 -5.22 -32.41
CA ILE A 99 -49.76 -6.54 -32.13
C ILE A 99 -49.11 -7.15 -33.38
N LEU A 100 -49.75 -7.02 -34.55
CA LEU A 100 -49.20 -7.53 -35.82
C LEU A 100 -48.17 -6.59 -36.49
N SER A 101 -47.88 -5.43 -35.88
CA SER A 101 -46.78 -4.57 -36.29
C SER A 101 -45.39 -5.18 -35.98
N ALA A 102 -45.28 -6.09 -35.00
CA ALA A 102 -44.00 -6.73 -34.65
C ALA A 102 -43.47 -7.64 -35.77
N ILE A 103 -44.36 -8.34 -36.48
CA ILE A 103 -43.99 -9.15 -37.67
C ILE A 103 -43.63 -8.24 -38.85
N ASN A 104 -44.22 -7.04 -38.91
CA ASN A 104 -43.91 -6.03 -39.92
C ASN A 104 -42.63 -5.23 -39.61
N GLN A 105 -42.08 -5.29 -38.39
CA GLN A 105 -40.82 -4.63 -38.02
C GLN A 105 -39.56 -5.34 -38.55
N SER A 106 -39.68 -6.13 -39.63
CA SER A 106 -38.58 -6.75 -40.39
C SER A 106 -37.71 -7.78 -39.65
N ASN A 107 -38.09 -8.17 -38.42
CA ASN A 107 -37.27 -9.05 -37.59
C ASN A 107 -37.83 -10.48 -37.44
N TYR A 108 -39.07 -10.73 -37.83
CA TYR A 108 -39.74 -12.02 -37.69
C TYR A 108 -40.21 -12.58 -39.04
N TYR A 109 -40.17 -13.90 -39.19
CA TYR A 109 -40.81 -14.63 -40.27
C TYR A 109 -41.74 -15.69 -39.70
N VAL A 110 -42.75 -16.06 -40.48
CA VAL A 110 -43.71 -17.12 -40.15
C VAL A 110 -43.80 -18.10 -41.30
N ARG A 111 -43.90 -19.39 -41.00
CA ARG A 111 -44.09 -20.48 -41.98
C ARG A 111 -45.24 -21.35 -41.56
N PHE A 112 -46.03 -21.77 -42.55
CA PHE A 112 -47.13 -22.71 -42.36
C PHE A 112 -46.81 -24.00 -43.10
N PHE A 113 -46.94 -25.13 -42.41
CA PHE A 113 -46.75 -26.45 -42.98
C PHE A 113 -48.02 -27.28 -42.85
N ASP A 114 -48.30 -28.15 -43.82
CA ASP A 114 -49.37 -29.14 -43.71
C ASP A 114 -48.95 -30.31 -42.78
N ASN A 115 -49.88 -31.22 -42.47
CA ASN A 115 -49.58 -32.42 -41.65
C ASN A 115 -48.51 -33.33 -42.26
N SER A 116 -48.23 -33.21 -43.57
CA SER A 116 -47.17 -33.96 -44.26
C SER A 116 -45.82 -33.22 -44.26
N GLY A 117 -45.73 -32.03 -43.66
CA GLY A 117 -44.52 -31.23 -43.58
C GLY A 117 -44.21 -30.44 -44.86
N ARG A 118 -45.19 -30.23 -45.74
CA ARG A 118 -45.04 -29.39 -46.94
C ARG A 118 -45.37 -27.94 -46.62
N LEU A 119 -44.51 -27.02 -47.06
CA LEU A 119 -44.69 -25.58 -46.86
C LEU A 119 -45.89 -25.07 -47.67
N ILE A 120 -46.89 -24.51 -46.96
CA ILE A 120 -48.13 -23.97 -47.53
C ILE A 120 -48.00 -22.46 -47.78
N ALA A 121 -47.48 -21.73 -46.80
CA ALA A 121 -47.41 -20.28 -46.85
C ALA A 121 -46.29 -19.73 -45.98
N ILE A 122 -45.85 -18.51 -46.30
CA ILE A 122 -44.78 -17.79 -45.63
C ILE A 122 -45.25 -16.36 -45.37
N ALA A 123 -44.94 -15.76 -44.22
CA ALA A 123 -45.19 -14.35 -43.97
C ALA A 123 -43.96 -13.65 -43.36
N GLY A 124 -43.84 -12.34 -43.57
CA GLY A 124 -42.74 -11.53 -43.06
C GLY A 124 -41.47 -11.61 -43.93
N THR A 125 -40.32 -11.25 -43.35
CA THR A 125 -39.03 -11.24 -44.05
C THR A 125 -38.43 -12.64 -44.10
N TYR A 126 -38.81 -13.41 -45.12
CA TYR A 126 -38.31 -14.76 -45.29
C TYR A 126 -36.87 -14.78 -45.84
N PRO A 127 -35.90 -15.34 -45.11
CA PRO A 127 -34.52 -15.44 -45.57
C PRO A 127 -34.34 -16.47 -46.71
N GLU A 128 -33.56 -16.09 -47.73
CA GLU A 128 -33.21 -16.96 -48.85
C GLU A 128 -32.29 -18.12 -48.42
N GLY A 129 -32.58 -19.33 -48.92
CA GLY A 129 -31.77 -20.54 -48.70
C GLY A 129 -32.18 -21.38 -47.49
N PHE A 130 -33.32 -21.10 -46.85
CA PHE A 130 -33.82 -21.94 -45.76
C PHE A 130 -34.37 -23.29 -46.24
N PRO A 131 -34.22 -24.36 -45.44
CA PRO A 131 -34.74 -25.67 -45.78
C PRO A 131 -36.27 -25.63 -45.93
N ILE A 132 -36.75 -26.26 -47.00
CA ILE A 132 -38.18 -26.45 -47.29
C ILE A 132 -38.72 -27.66 -46.50
N VAL A 133 -37.82 -28.53 -46.02
CA VAL A 133 -38.16 -29.72 -45.24
C VAL A 133 -38.50 -29.33 -43.81
N PHE A 134 -39.70 -29.72 -43.37
CA PHE A 134 -40.18 -29.51 -42.01
C PHE A 134 -39.42 -30.40 -41.00
N ASN A 135 -39.04 -29.82 -39.85
CA ASN A 135 -38.49 -30.53 -38.71
C ASN A 135 -39.36 -30.25 -37.47
N LYS A 136 -39.66 -31.30 -36.69
CA LYS A 136 -40.60 -31.32 -35.57
C LYS A 136 -40.04 -30.75 -34.26
N GLU A 137 -38.75 -30.39 -34.17
CA GLU A 137 -38.21 -29.85 -32.93
C GLU A 137 -38.86 -28.51 -32.55
N LEU A 138 -39.11 -28.34 -31.25
CA LEU A 138 -39.73 -27.16 -30.69
C LEU A 138 -38.89 -25.90 -30.93
N TRP A 139 -37.59 -25.97 -30.66
CA TRP A 139 -36.64 -24.85 -30.81
C TRP A 139 -35.54 -25.18 -31.79
N GLN A 140 -35.27 -24.27 -32.72
CA GLN A 140 -34.24 -24.47 -33.74
C GLN A 140 -33.49 -23.19 -34.04
N THR A 141 -32.19 -23.32 -34.32
CA THR A 141 -31.38 -22.22 -34.83
C THR A 141 -30.91 -22.56 -36.24
N LEU A 142 -31.31 -21.75 -37.21
CA LEU A 142 -31.05 -21.94 -38.63
C LEU A 142 -30.10 -20.85 -39.14
N LYS A 143 -29.44 -21.12 -40.25
CA LYS A 143 -28.49 -20.20 -40.89
C LYS A 143 -28.96 -19.92 -42.31
N ASP A 144 -29.04 -18.64 -42.70
CA ASP A 144 -29.35 -18.28 -44.09
C ASP A 144 -28.16 -18.51 -45.02
N SER A 145 -28.39 -18.34 -46.32
CA SER A 145 -27.34 -18.40 -47.36
C SER A 145 -26.24 -17.36 -47.19
N LYS A 146 -26.52 -16.23 -46.52
CA LYS A 146 -25.57 -15.14 -46.22
C LYS A 146 -24.79 -15.39 -44.92
N GLY A 147 -25.14 -16.44 -44.19
CA GLY A 147 -24.51 -16.86 -42.94
C GLY A 147 -25.07 -16.22 -41.66
N ASN A 148 -26.19 -15.50 -41.72
CA ASN A 148 -26.87 -14.98 -40.55
C ASN A 148 -27.66 -16.08 -39.84
N PHE A 149 -27.61 -16.06 -38.51
CA PHE A 149 -28.36 -17.00 -37.69
C PHE A 149 -29.77 -16.48 -37.41
N TYR A 150 -30.71 -17.40 -37.33
CA TYR A 150 -32.10 -17.15 -36.97
C TYR A 150 -32.51 -18.16 -35.92
N HIS A 151 -33.30 -17.73 -34.94
CA HIS A 151 -33.86 -18.60 -33.91
C HIS A 151 -35.36 -18.74 -34.13
N GLN A 152 -35.88 -19.97 -34.09
CA GLN A 152 -37.29 -20.25 -34.37
C GLN A 152 -37.91 -21.23 -33.38
N ILE A 153 -39.22 -21.09 -33.20
CA ILE A 153 -40.07 -21.97 -32.43
C ILE A 153 -41.17 -22.58 -33.32
N SER A 154 -41.52 -23.84 -33.09
CA SER A 154 -42.53 -24.60 -33.84
C SER A 154 -43.73 -24.97 -32.96
N PHE A 155 -44.95 -24.65 -33.40
CA PHE A 155 -46.20 -25.10 -32.75
C PHE A 155 -47.08 -25.91 -33.70
N VAL A 156 -47.85 -26.85 -33.15
CA VAL A 156 -48.90 -27.58 -33.88
C VAL A 156 -50.13 -26.68 -33.96
N LEU A 157 -50.82 -26.62 -35.10
CA LEU A 157 -52.09 -25.93 -35.26
C LEU A 157 -53.24 -26.95 -35.34
N HIS A 158 -54.36 -26.66 -34.67
CA HIS A 158 -55.60 -27.43 -34.82
C HIS A 158 -56.69 -26.60 -35.49
N THR A 159 -57.74 -27.27 -35.96
CA THR A 159 -58.96 -26.61 -36.42
C THR A 159 -59.89 -26.34 -35.24
N GLN A 160 -60.93 -25.51 -35.42
CA GLN A 160 -61.99 -25.32 -34.42
C GLN A 160 -62.67 -26.63 -33.95
N LYS A 161 -62.56 -27.71 -34.73
CA LYS A 161 -63.08 -29.04 -34.40
C LYS A 161 -62.02 -29.96 -33.75
N ASN A 162 -60.90 -29.40 -33.30
CA ASN A 162 -59.79 -30.11 -32.67
C ASN A 162 -59.13 -31.18 -33.57
N LEU A 163 -59.12 -30.96 -34.89
CA LEU A 163 -58.38 -31.80 -35.84
C LEU A 163 -57.04 -31.14 -36.20
N ASP A 164 -55.97 -31.92 -36.28
CA ASP A 164 -54.63 -31.48 -36.71
C ASP A 164 -54.70 -30.76 -38.07
N TRP A 165 -54.38 -29.47 -38.07
CA TRP A 165 -54.35 -28.65 -39.29
C TRP A 165 -52.97 -28.66 -39.96
N GLY A 166 -51.91 -28.60 -39.14
CA GLY A 166 -50.54 -28.50 -39.60
C GLY A 166 -49.62 -27.92 -38.52
N TYR A 167 -48.56 -27.25 -38.96
CA TYR A 167 -47.59 -26.61 -38.06
C TYR A 167 -47.39 -25.14 -38.43
N ILE A 168 -47.19 -24.32 -37.42
CA ILE A 168 -46.72 -22.93 -37.55
C ILE A 168 -45.30 -22.83 -37.00
N GLN A 169 -44.39 -22.27 -37.78
CA GLN A 169 -43.06 -21.92 -37.30
C GLN A 169 -42.91 -20.40 -37.30
N VAL A 170 -42.46 -19.84 -36.19
CA VAL A 170 -42.18 -18.42 -36.05
C VAL A 170 -40.71 -18.29 -35.70
N GLY A 171 -39.97 -17.49 -36.45
CA GLY A 171 -38.55 -17.27 -36.21
C GLY A 171 -38.14 -15.81 -36.33
N ARG A 172 -37.01 -15.47 -35.73
CA ARG A 172 -36.42 -14.13 -35.75
C ARG A 172 -34.94 -14.14 -36.10
N SER A 173 -34.45 -13.04 -36.66
CA SER A 173 -33.02 -12.84 -36.91
C SER A 173 -32.24 -12.66 -35.61
N LEU A 174 -31.07 -13.30 -35.53
CA LEU A 174 -30.07 -13.09 -34.47
C LEU A 174 -29.00 -12.05 -34.87
N ALA A 175 -29.15 -11.34 -35.98
CA ALA A 175 -28.17 -10.36 -36.46
C ALA A 175 -27.95 -9.18 -35.48
N GLU A 176 -29.03 -8.71 -34.86
CA GLU A 176 -28.96 -7.66 -33.84
C GLU A 176 -28.28 -8.17 -32.57
N PHE A 177 -28.65 -9.39 -32.14
CA PHE A 177 -28.04 -10.08 -31.00
C PHE A 177 -26.53 -10.32 -31.19
N SER A 178 -26.13 -10.78 -32.38
CA SER A 178 -24.72 -11.04 -32.70
C SER A 178 -23.91 -9.75 -32.80
N SER A 179 -24.50 -8.66 -33.32
CA SER A 179 -23.88 -7.34 -33.38
C SER A 179 -23.65 -6.77 -31.98
N TYR A 180 -24.63 -6.89 -31.09
CA TYR A 180 -24.51 -6.49 -29.68
C TYR A 180 -23.41 -7.27 -28.96
N LEU A 181 -23.39 -8.61 -29.06
CA LEU A 181 -22.35 -9.43 -28.44
C LEU A 181 -20.96 -9.12 -29.00
N THR A 182 -20.86 -8.77 -30.29
CA THR A 182 -19.59 -8.37 -30.91
C THR A 182 -19.08 -7.07 -30.33
N ALA A 183 -19.95 -6.08 -30.11
CA ALA A 183 -19.58 -4.81 -29.46
C ALA A 183 -19.12 -5.01 -28.01
N VAL A 184 -19.82 -5.85 -27.23
CA VAL A 184 -19.40 -6.22 -25.87
C VAL A 184 -18.04 -6.92 -25.88
N LYS A 185 -17.84 -7.88 -26.78
CA LYS A 185 -16.56 -8.60 -26.94
C LYS A 185 -15.43 -7.65 -27.30
N LEU A 186 -15.65 -6.72 -28.24
CA LEU A 186 -14.66 -5.74 -28.65
C LEU A 186 -14.26 -4.83 -27.47
N THR A 187 -15.26 -4.37 -26.70
CA THR A 187 -15.05 -3.55 -25.50
C THR A 187 -14.22 -4.29 -24.45
N LEU A 188 -14.47 -5.58 -24.23
CA LEU A 188 -13.67 -6.41 -23.32
C LEU A 188 -12.23 -6.61 -23.82
N VAL A 189 -12.05 -6.93 -25.11
CA VAL A 189 -10.73 -7.18 -25.70
C VAL A 189 -9.86 -5.93 -25.74
N LEU A 190 -10.44 -4.75 -25.97
CA LEU A 190 -9.71 -3.47 -25.95
C LEU A 190 -9.56 -2.90 -24.53
N GLY A 191 -10.59 -3.02 -23.68
CA GLY A 191 -10.59 -2.48 -22.33
C GLY A 191 -9.64 -3.22 -21.39
N LEU A 192 -9.58 -4.55 -21.48
CA LEU A 192 -8.72 -5.38 -20.61
C LEU A 192 -7.23 -4.98 -20.66
N PRO A 193 -6.56 -4.85 -21.83
CA PRO A 193 -5.15 -4.45 -21.87
C PRO A 193 -4.91 -3.03 -21.36
N ILE A 194 -5.85 -2.10 -21.58
CA ILE A 194 -5.75 -0.73 -21.05
C ILE A 194 -5.76 -0.75 -19.52
N VAL A 195 -6.74 -1.45 -18.93
CA VAL A 195 -6.84 -1.59 -17.47
C VAL A 195 -5.62 -2.33 -16.92
N MET A 196 -5.14 -3.38 -17.59
CA MET A 196 -3.91 -4.09 -17.20
C MET A 196 -2.68 -3.18 -17.22
N GLY A 197 -2.55 -2.30 -18.21
CA GLY A 197 -1.46 -1.31 -18.27
C GLY A 197 -1.51 -0.32 -17.10
N LEU A 198 -2.69 0.21 -16.80
CA LEU A 198 -2.91 1.12 -15.67
C LEU A 198 -2.62 0.43 -14.33
N VAL A 199 -3.11 -0.79 -14.13
CA VAL A 199 -2.84 -1.59 -12.93
C VAL A 199 -1.36 -1.91 -12.79
N GLY A 200 -0.67 -2.27 -13.87
CA GLY A 200 0.77 -2.54 -13.87
C GLY A 200 1.58 -1.31 -13.47
N PHE A 201 1.24 -0.14 -14.01
CA PHE A 201 1.87 1.13 -13.66
C PHE A 201 1.62 1.50 -12.19
N ALA A 202 0.37 1.45 -11.73
CA ALA A 202 -0.01 1.74 -10.35
C ALA A 202 0.67 0.77 -9.37
N SER A 203 0.72 -0.52 -9.69
CA SER A 203 1.42 -1.55 -8.89
C SER A 203 2.91 -1.25 -8.77
N TRP A 204 3.56 -0.88 -9.88
CA TRP A 204 4.97 -0.52 -9.88
C TRP A 204 5.27 0.75 -9.07
N TRP A 205 4.39 1.75 -9.11
CA TRP A 205 4.50 2.97 -8.32
C TRP A 205 4.33 2.66 -6.82
N LEU A 206 3.23 2.02 -6.43
CA LEU A 206 2.94 1.67 -5.04
C LEU A 206 4.03 0.78 -4.42
N ALA A 207 4.53 -0.21 -5.16
CA ALA A 207 5.66 -1.04 -4.73
C ALA A 207 6.92 -0.21 -4.48
N GLY A 208 7.13 0.87 -5.25
CA GLY A 208 8.20 1.83 -5.02
C GLY A 208 8.06 2.58 -3.70
N LEU A 209 6.86 3.11 -3.42
CA LEU A 209 6.57 3.84 -2.17
C LEU A 209 6.71 2.94 -0.94
N ALA A 210 6.13 1.74 -0.98
CA ALA A 210 6.17 0.79 0.13
C ALA A 210 7.60 0.36 0.49
N MET A 211 8.49 0.30 -0.49
CA MET A 211 9.86 -0.17 -0.28
C MET A 211 10.84 0.93 0.13
N GLN A 212 10.55 2.22 -0.11
CA GLN A 212 11.40 3.34 0.32
C GLN A 212 11.79 3.33 1.80
N PRO A 213 10.87 3.16 2.78
CA PRO A 213 11.23 3.13 4.20
C PRO A 213 12.15 1.96 4.52
N ILE A 214 11.90 0.79 3.93
CA ILE A 214 12.73 -0.42 4.10
C ILE A 214 14.14 -0.16 3.58
N TYR A 215 14.27 0.46 2.41
CA TYR A 215 15.58 0.80 1.85
C TYR A 215 16.36 1.78 2.73
N ARG A 216 15.69 2.82 3.25
CA ARG A 216 16.32 3.79 4.15
C ARG A 216 16.81 3.12 5.43
N SER A 217 15.97 2.29 6.07
CA SER A 217 16.34 1.52 7.26
C SER A 217 17.51 0.57 6.97
N TYR A 218 17.44 -0.19 5.87
CA TYR A 218 18.52 -1.10 5.48
C TYR A 218 19.85 -0.36 5.28
N LYS A 219 19.82 0.78 4.57
CA LYS A 219 21.02 1.60 4.35
C LYS A 219 21.58 2.16 5.66
N GLN A 220 20.71 2.61 6.57
CA GLN A 220 21.11 3.09 7.91
C GLN A 220 21.77 1.99 8.73
N VAL A 221 21.20 0.77 8.73
CA VAL A 221 21.79 -0.40 9.42
C VAL A 221 23.14 -0.76 8.81
N GLN A 222 23.24 -0.79 7.48
CA GLN A 222 24.50 -1.11 6.80
C GLN A 222 25.59 -0.08 7.11
N GLN A 223 25.24 1.20 7.09
CA GLN A 223 26.15 2.29 7.42
C GLN A 223 26.56 2.24 8.90
N PHE A 224 25.61 2.04 9.81
CA PHE A 224 25.89 1.86 11.23
C PHE A 224 26.85 0.70 11.51
N THR A 225 26.66 -0.46 10.87
CA THR A 225 27.55 -1.61 11.03
C THR A 225 28.95 -1.31 10.49
N ALA A 226 29.06 -0.61 9.36
CA ALA A 226 30.34 -0.22 8.79
C ALA A 226 31.07 0.78 9.70
N ASP A 227 30.38 1.81 10.17
CA ASP A 227 30.93 2.85 11.04
C ASP A 227 31.35 2.26 12.40
N ALA A 228 30.53 1.39 12.99
CA ALA A 228 30.88 0.66 14.21
C ALA A 228 32.13 -0.21 14.03
N ALA A 229 32.24 -0.94 12.90
CA ALA A 229 33.42 -1.74 12.60
C ALA A 229 34.69 -0.87 12.45
N HIS A 230 34.56 0.31 11.85
CA HIS A 230 35.66 1.27 11.75
C HIS A 230 36.09 1.81 13.11
N GLU A 231 35.16 2.28 13.94
CA GLU A 231 35.48 2.84 15.26
C GLU A 231 35.98 1.78 16.26
N LEU A 232 35.59 0.51 16.10
CA LEU A 232 36.16 -0.61 16.88
C LEU A 232 37.58 -0.98 16.42
N ARG A 233 37.89 -0.88 15.12
CA ARG A 233 39.20 -1.26 14.57
C ARG A 233 40.32 -0.36 15.09
N THR A 234 40.06 0.93 15.30
CA THR A 234 41.07 1.90 15.76
C THR A 234 41.66 1.58 17.14
N PRO A 235 40.87 1.44 18.24
CA PRO A 235 41.41 1.08 19.55
C PRO A 235 42.02 -0.32 19.55
N LEU A 236 41.48 -1.27 18.78
CA LEU A 236 42.06 -2.60 18.64
C LEU A 236 43.46 -2.56 17.99
N ALA A 237 43.62 -1.82 16.89
CA ALA A 237 44.92 -1.64 16.23
C ALA A 237 45.92 -0.93 17.14
N ALA A 238 45.48 0.10 17.88
CA ALA A 238 46.34 0.80 18.85
C ALA A 238 46.78 -0.11 20.00
N THR A 239 45.87 -0.94 20.52
CA THR A 239 46.16 -1.95 21.54
C THR A 239 47.17 -2.96 21.02
N GLN A 240 46.94 -3.49 19.81
CA GLN A 240 47.84 -4.44 19.17
C GLN A 240 49.24 -3.86 18.97
N ALA A 241 49.36 -2.66 18.41
CA ALA A 241 50.64 -2.00 18.21
C ALA A 241 51.38 -1.74 19.54
N THR A 242 50.65 -1.38 20.60
CA THR A 242 51.22 -1.19 21.95
C THR A 242 51.76 -2.50 22.50
N VAL A 243 51.03 -3.61 22.35
CA VAL A 243 51.46 -4.94 22.79
C VAL A 243 52.64 -5.44 21.96
N GLU A 244 52.60 -5.32 20.63
CA GLU A 244 53.70 -5.72 19.74
C GLU A 244 54.99 -4.94 20.07
N SER A 245 54.87 -3.63 20.30
CA SER A 245 56.00 -2.79 20.73
C SER A 245 56.57 -3.25 22.07
N ALA A 246 55.72 -3.60 23.04
CA ALA A 246 56.16 -4.09 24.35
C ALA A 246 56.87 -5.44 24.25
N LEU A 247 56.41 -6.33 23.35
CA LEU A 247 57.01 -7.65 23.12
C LEU A 247 58.37 -7.59 22.41
N MET A 248 58.66 -6.51 21.66
CA MET A 248 59.95 -6.31 20.99
C MET A 248 61.03 -5.72 21.92
N MET A 249 60.67 -5.25 23.12
CA MET A 249 61.61 -4.68 24.08
C MET A 249 62.29 -5.79 24.89
N SER A 250 63.62 -5.77 24.95
CA SER A 250 64.42 -6.80 25.64
C SER A 250 64.39 -6.66 27.17
N GLN A 251 64.22 -5.43 27.68
CA GLN A 251 64.00 -5.10 29.09
C GLN A 251 63.02 -3.93 29.17
N LEU A 252 62.12 -3.98 30.14
CA LEU A 252 61.14 -2.92 30.44
C LEU A 252 61.40 -2.41 31.84
N ASN A 253 61.61 -1.11 31.98
CA ASN A 253 61.67 -0.49 33.30
C ASN A 253 60.26 -0.36 33.90
N GLU A 254 60.14 -0.26 35.23
CA GLU A 254 58.83 -0.21 35.91
C GLU A 254 57.96 0.97 35.40
N THR A 255 58.58 2.11 35.11
CA THR A 255 57.89 3.29 34.56
C THR A 255 57.30 3.02 33.17
N GLU A 256 58.08 2.43 32.27
CA GLU A 256 57.64 2.10 30.90
C GLU A 256 56.54 1.04 30.91
N ALA A 257 56.67 0.03 31.79
CA ALA A 257 55.63 -0.98 31.98
C ALA A 257 54.32 -0.36 32.47
N ARG A 258 54.38 0.59 33.42
CA ARG A 258 53.19 1.33 33.88
C ARG A 258 52.58 2.17 32.77
N ASP A 259 53.38 2.87 31.97
CA ASP A 259 52.87 3.69 30.85
C ASP A 259 52.17 2.84 29.78
N ILE A 260 52.75 1.68 29.45
CA ILE A 260 52.14 0.68 28.54
C ILE A 260 50.81 0.18 29.10
N LEU A 261 50.78 -0.24 30.38
CA LEU A 261 49.57 -0.73 31.02
C LEU A 261 48.49 0.36 31.11
N GLN A 262 48.86 1.61 31.40
CA GLN A 262 47.94 2.75 31.38
C GLN A 262 47.42 3.05 29.97
N SER A 263 48.24 2.89 28.94
CA SER A 263 47.79 3.00 27.54
C SER A 263 46.77 1.91 27.21
N LEU A 264 47.07 0.64 27.53
CA LEU A 264 46.16 -0.49 27.31
C LEU A 264 44.84 -0.32 28.10
N TYR A 265 44.92 0.12 29.35
CA TYR A 265 43.76 0.39 30.19
C TYR A 265 42.85 1.45 29.56
N ARG A 266 43.41 2.57 29.09
CA ARG A 266 42.65 3.63 28.40
C ARG A 266 41.98 3.13 27.12
N GLN A 267 42.68 2.33 26.30
CA GLN A 267 42.09 1.77 25.09
C GLN A 267 40.97 0.77 25.40
N ASN A 268 41.14 -0.07 26.42
CA ASN A 268 40.12 -1.03 26.84
C ASN A 268 38.88 -0.32 27.38
N GLN A 269 39.04 0.69 28.24
CA GLN A 269 37.93 1.52 28.70
C GLN A 269 37.16 2.15 27.53
N ARG A 270 37.88 2.72 26.55
CA ARG A 270 37.26 3.29 25.34
C ARG A 270 36.46 2.25 24.57
N LEU A 271 36.99 1.04 24.42
CA LEU A 271 36.31 -0.07 23.75
C LEU A 271 35.04 -0.48 24.52
N THR A 272 35.13 -0.61 25.85
CA THR A 272 33.99 -0.92 26.71
C THR A 272 32.89 0.12 26.59
N THR A 273 33.22 1.42 26.68
CA THR A 273 32.25 2.51 26.52
C THR A 273 31.55 2.44 25.17
N LEU A 274 32.32 2.24 24.09
CA LEU A 274 31.77 2.14 22.74
C LEU A 274 30.81 0.95 22.59
N VAL A 275 31.19 -0.23 23.08
CA VAL A 275 30.30 -1.40 23.05
C VAL A 275 29.02 -1.15 23.86
N THR A 276 29.13 -0.56 25.05
CA THR A 276 27.97 -0.21 25.88
C THR A 276 27.08 0.84 25.23
N ASP A 277 27.65 1.85 24.56
CA ASP A 277 26.93 2.86 23.75
C ASP A 277 26.12 2.19 22.63
N LEU A 278 26.72 1.26 21.88
CA LEU A 278 26.04 0.55 20.78
C LEU A 278 24.92 -0.36 21.29
N LEU A 279 25.16 -1.08 22.39
CA LEU A 279 24.15 -1.92 23.01
C LEU A 279 22.98 -1.10 23.57
N LEU A 280 23.25 0.09 24.11
CA LEU A 280 22.19 0.99 24.55
C LEU A 280 21.35 1.48 23.36
N LEU A 281 21.98 1.99 22.30
CA LEU A 281 21.27 2.48 21.11
C LEU A 281 20.38 1.40 20.48
N THR A 282 20.91 0.17 20.35
CA THR A 282 20.13 -0.95 19.78
C THR A 282 18.94 -1.36 20.66
N ARG A 283 19.04 -1.20 21.98
CA ARG A 283 17.92 -1.42 22.92
C ARG A 283 16.88 -0.31 22.82
N LEU A 284 17.29 0.95 22.76
CA LEU A 284 16.38 2.10 22.67
C LEU A 284 15.66 2.18 21.31
N ASP A 285 16.31 1.74 20.22
CA ASP A 285 15.67 1.61 18.89
C ASP A 285 14.52 0.59 18.91
N ARG A 286 14.64 -0.45 19.75
CA ARG A 286 13.61 -1.45 19.96
C ARG A 286 12.61 -0.93 20.98
N GLN A 287 11.55 -0.26 20.51
CA GLN A 287 10.39 0.18 21.32
C GLN A 287 9.69 -0.95 22.13
N SER A 288 10.16 -2.19 22.05
CA SER A 288 9.57 -3.38 22.64
C SER A 288 10.08 -3.73 24.03
N VAL A 289 11.13 -3.07 24.56
CA VAL A 289 11.63 -3.36 25.92
C VAL A 289 10.97 -2.39 26.90
N PRO A 290 10.21 -2.86 27.89
CA PRO A 290 9.66 -1.98 28.91
C PRO A 290 10.79 -1.32 29.68
N MET A 291 10.83 0.01 29.64
CA MET A 291 11.73 0.83 30.44
C MET A 291 11.28 0.78 31.90
N GLN A 292 12.19 0.48 32.82
CA GLN A 292 11.93 0.67 34.24
C GLN A 292 11.77 2.17 34.50
N ARG A 293 10.59 2.55 35.00
CA ARG A 293 10.19 3.93 35.22
C ARG A 293 10.03 4.17 36.72
N ASP A 294 10.90 4.99 37.25
CA ASP A 294 10.93 5.43 38.63
C ASP A 294 10.73 6.96 38.69
N ILE A 295 10.49 7.48 39.89
CA ILE A 295 10.45 8.94 40.11
C ILE A 295 11.90 9.43 40.15
N CYS A 296 12.23 10.39 39.28
CA CYS A 296 13.57 10.94 39.14
C CYS A 296 13.55 12.45 39.45
N CYS A 297 14.26 12.85 40.50
CA CYS A 297 14.49 14.25 40.82
C CYS A 297 15.53 14.85 39.87
N LEU A 298 15.13 15.81 39.02
CA LEU A 298 16.03 16.41 38.05
C LEU A 298 17.05 17.35 38.70
N ASP A 299 16.69 17.99 39.81
CA ASP A 299 17.58 18.86 40.59
C ASP A 299 18.79 18.09 41.09
N ASP A 300 18.56 16.90 41.66
CA ASP A 300 19.63 16.03 42.17
C ASP A 300 20.55 15.59 41.03
N ILE A 301 19.98 15.09 39.93
CA ILE A 301 20.75 14.67 38.75
C ILE A 301 21.62 15.83 38.22
N VAL A 302 21.07 17.04 38.10
CA VAL A 302 21.83 18.20 37.61
C VAL A 302 22.94 18.56 38.59
N ASN A 303 22.68 18.59 39.90
CA ASN A 303 23.69 18.92 40.89
C ASN A 303 24.83 17.90 40.93
N ASP A 304 24.51 16.61 40.89
CA ASP A 304 25.48 15.51 40.85
C ASP A 304 26.40 15.63 39.62
N LEU A 305 25.83 15.93 38.45
CA LEU A 305 26.60 16.12 37.21
C LEU A 305 27.51 17.35 37.25
N ILE A 306 27.07 18.44 37.89
CA ILE A 306 27.90 19.64 38.04
C ILE A 306 29.09 19.35 38.95
N GLU A 307 28.89 18.59 40.03
CA GLU A 307 29.96 18.17 40.93
C GLU A 307 30.92 17.20 40.24
N GLU A 308 30.41 16.16 39.57
CA GLU A 308 31.21 15.16 38.85
C GLU A 308 32.11 15.82 37.79
N PHE A 309 31.56 16.75 37.00
CA PHE A 309 32.30 17.38 35.90
C PHE A 309 33.05 18.65 36.28
N ALA A 310 33.05 19.05 37.56
CA ALA A 310 33.82 20.22 38.03
C ALA A 310 35.32 20.07 37.71
N ALA A 311 35.91 18.91 38.01
CA ALA A 311 37.33 18.65 37.74
C ALA A 311 37.65 18.67 36.24
N LEU A 312 36.77 18.10 35.41
CA LEU A 312 36.89 18.10 33.96
C LEU A 312 36.83 19.53 33.39
N ALA A 313 35.89 20.34 33.87
CA ALA A 313 35.73 21.73 33.45
C ALA A 313 36.95 22.58 33.84
N ILE A 314 37.47 22.41 35.06
CA ILE A 314 38.71 23.07 35.53
C ILE A 314 39.89 22.69 34.64
N ALA A 315 40.06 21.39 34.35
CA ALA A 315 41.14 20.91 33.47
C ALA A 315 41.03 21.46 32.03
N ALA A 316 39.82 21.68 31.55
CA ALA A 316 39.55 22.32 30.25
C ALA A 316 39.66 23.86 30.29
N GLY A 317 39.78 24.47 31.47
CA GLY A 317 39.77 25.92 31.66
C GLY A 317 38.39 26.56 31.42
N VAL A 318 37.31 25.81 31.61
CA VAL A 318 35.91 26.23 31.36
C VAL A 318 35.18 26.42 32.67
N THR A 319 34.37 27.48 32.78
CA THR A 319 33.51 27.70 33.95
C THR A 319 32.20 26.94 33.80
N LEU A 320 31.98 25.91 34.61
CA LEU A 320 30.74 25.14 34.66
C LEU A 320 29.85 25.65 35.81
N THR A 321 28.59 25.99 35.52
CA THR A 321 27.63 26.49 36.51
C THR A 321 26.23 25.95 36.25
N SER A 322 25.40 25.86 37.29
CA SER A 322 23.96 25.61 37.16
C SER A 322 23.13 26.83 37.58
N SER A 323 21.93 26.95 37.03
CA SER A 323 20.91 27.93 37.41
C SER A 323 19.57 27.22 37.47
N ILE A 324 19.23 26.74 38.66
CA ILE A 324 17.96 26.08 38.95
C ILE A 324 16.95 27.16 39.34
N ARG A 325 15.92 27.36 38.53
CA ARG A 325 14.91 28.43 38.69
C ARG A 325 13.59 27.87 39.22
N LEU A 326 13.67 27.02 40.25
CA LEU A 326 12.54 26.30 40.80
C LEU A 326 12.41 26.55 42.30
N SER A 327 11.18 26.67 42.77
CA SER A 327 10.88 26.80 44.21
C SER A 327 10.73 25.44 44.91
N THR A 328 10.51 24.38 44.13
CA THR A 328 10.32 23.00 44.59
C THR A 328 11.07 22.05 43.66
N PRO A 329 11.60 20.92 44.17
CA PRO A 329 12.21 19.89 43.33
C PRO A 329 11.29 19.45 42.19
N LEU A 330 11.87 19.19 41.02
CA LEU A 330 11.14 18.81 39.81
C LEU A 330 11.35 17.33 39.50
N ASP A 331 10.33 16.56 39.83
CA ASP A 331 10.31 15.13 39.59
C ASP A 331 9.72 14.79 38.21
N VAL A 332 10.35 13.83 37.53
CA VAL A 332 9.86 13.24 36.28
C VAL A 332 9.77 11.72 36.41
N ILE A 333 8.88 11.09 35.65
CA ILE A 333 8.79 9.63 35.58
C ILE A 333 9.72 9.13 34.47
N GLY A 334 10.73 8.34 34.82
CA GLY A 334 11.73 7.91 33.84
C GLY A 334 12.74 6.92 34.41
N ASN A 335 13.82 6.70 33.67
CA ASN A 335 14.95 5.92 34.14
C ASN A 335 16.09 6.88 34.52
N ALA A 336 16.45 6.92 35.82
CA ALA A 336 17.44 7.86 36.34
C ALA A 336 18.80 7.73 35.64
N ASP A 337 19.30 6.51 35.45
CA ASP A 337 20.59 6.26 34.79
C ASP A 337 20.61 6.77 33.34
N GLN A 338 19.50 6.60 32.62
CA GLN A 338 19.37 7.11 31.26
C GLN A 338 19.31 8.64 31.24
N LEU A 339 18.53 9.26 32.13
CA LEU A 339 18.47 10.73 32.23
C LEU A 339 19.83 11.32 32.63
N TYR A 340 20.53 10.70 33.58
CA TYR A 340 21.91 11.04 33.95
C TYR A 340 22.83 11.01 32.73
N ARG A 341 22.75 9.94 31.94
CA ARG A 341 23.55 9.77 30.71
C ARG A 341 23.16 10.74 29.60
N LEU A 342 21.89 11.12 29.49
CA LEU A 342 21.43 12.16 28.55
C LEU A 342 22.13 13.48 28.87
N PHE A 343 22.04 13.94 30.12
CA PHE A 343 22.59 15.22 30.52
C PHE A 343 24.12 15.22 30.55
N SER A 344 24.75 14.12 30.98
CA SER A 344 26.21 13.99 30.94
C SER A 344 26.77 14.13 29.52
N ASN A 345 26.13 13.50 28.52
CA ASN A 345 26.53 13.64 27.11
C ASN A 345 26.47 15.10 26.64
N LEU A 346 25.45 15.86 27.04
CA LEU A 346 25.32 17.26 26.65
C LEU A 346 26.36 18.14 27.36
N ILE A 347 26.58 17.93 28.65
CA ILE A 347 27.54 18.71 29.46
C ILE A 347 28.98 18.43 29.01
N ILE A 348 29.35 17.16 28.79
CA ILE A 348 30.68 16.79 28.28
C ILE A 348 30.94 17.42 26.92
N ASN A 349 29.95 17.39 26.01
CA ASN A 349 30.06 18.05 24.71
C ASN A 349 30.25 19.57 24.88
N ALA A 350 29.44 20.20 25.73
CA ALA A 350 29.54 21.63 26.01
C ALA A 350 30.94 22.01 26.53
N ILE A 351 31.50 21.25 27.47
CA ILE A 351 32.86 21.48 28.00
C ILE A 351 33.91 21.28 26.90
N GLN A 352 33.82 20.18 26.15
CA GLN A 352 34.82 19.81 25.15
C GLN A 352 34.93 20.79 23.97
N TYR A 353 33.80 21.39 23.57
CA TYR A 353 33.75 22.33 22.43
C TYR A 353 33.78 23.81 22.85
N THR A 354 33.94 24.08 24.15
CA THR A 354 34.15 25.42 24.68
C THR A 354 35.65 25.70 24.83
N PRO A 355 36.16 26.80 24.26
CA PRO A 355 37.57 27.16 24.44
C PRO A 355 37.85 27.53 25.91
N PRO A 356 39.12 27.46 26.36
CA PRO A 356 39.50 27.94 27.69
C PRO A 356 39.02 29.38 27.92
N THR A 357 38.65 29.71 29.15
CA THR A 357 37.94 30.94 29.59
C THR A 357 36.47 31.04 29.21
N GLY A 358 35.93 30.10 28.44
CA GLY A 358 34.50 30.03 28.14
C GLY A 358 33.66 29.53 29.31
N LYS A 359 32.33 29.54 29.11
CA LYS A 359 31.35 29.18 30.12
C LYS A 359 30.35 28.14 29.60
N VAL A 360 30.01 27.20 30.47
CA VAL A 360 28.90 26.26 30.30
C VAL A 360 27.91 26.49 31.44
N THR A 361 26.65 26.73 31.11
CA THR A 361 25.58 26.94 32.08
C THR A 361 24.44 25.94 31.85
N VAL A 362 24.08 25.21 32.90
CA VAL A 362 22.92 24.31 32.90
C VAL A 362 21.74 25.01 33.57
N TYR A 363 20.70 25.29 32.81
CA TYR A 363 19.45 25.86 33.33
C TYR A 363 18.43 24.75 33.54
N LEU A 364 17.77 24.77 34.69
CA LEU A 364 16.62 23.91 34.99
C LEU A 364 15.42 24.81 35.30
N ASP A 365 14.38 24.68 34.49
CA ASP A 365 13.15 25.48 34.58
C ASP A 365 11.92 24.60 34.31
N ARG A 366 10.74 25.13 34.62
CA ARG A 366 9.45 24.47 34.41
C ARG A 366 8.59 25.33 33.50
N SER A 367 8.11 24.74 32.40
CA SER A 367 7.22 25.42 31.46
C SER A 367 6.01 24.55 31.15
N ASN A 368 4.81 25.01 31.55
CA ASN A 368 3.55 24.30 31.39
C ASN A 368 3.60 22.88 31.98
N HIS A 369 3.54 21.85 31.12
CA HIS A 369 3.58 20.42 31.47
C HIS A 369 4.94 19.78 31.14
N TYR A 370 5.97 20.60 30.92
CA TYR A 370 7.33 20.14 30.62
C TYR A 370 8.36 20.66 31.63
N ALA A 371 9.24 19.76 32.05
CA ALA A 371 10.52 20.09 32.63
C ALA A 371 11.46 20.52 31.50
N VAL A 372 12.06 21.69 31.63
CA VAL A 372 12.92 22.28 30.59
C VAL A 372 14.34 22.36 31.12
N ILE A 373 15.25 21.63 30.49
CA ILE A 373 16.68 21.67 30.79
C ILE A 373 17.40 22.31 29.61
N GLN A 374 18.21 23.33 29.85
CA GLN A 374 19.04 23.95 28.81
C GLN A 374 20.51 23.82 29.15
N VAL A 375 21.29 23.25 28.25
CA VAL A 375 22.76 23.25 28.34
C VAL A 375 23.27 24.28 27.35
N GLN A 376 23.71 25.42 27.87
CA GLN A 376 24.23 26.54 27.09
C GLN A 376 25.75 26.61 27.21
N ASP A 377 26.43 26.69 26.07
CA ASP A 377 27.87 26.87 25.98
C ASP A 377 28.23 28.16 25.22
N THR A 378 29.41 28.73 25.52
CA THR A 378 30.01 29.83 24.75
C THR A 378 31.11 29.32 23.82
N GLY A 379 30.90 28.12 23.26
CA GLY A 379 31.90 27.42 22.47
C GLY A 379 32.00 27.87 21.02
N ILE A 380 32.60 27.01 20.20
CA ILE A 380 32.83 27.29 18.78
C ILE A 380 31.53 27.40 17.95
N GLY A 381 30.40 26.94 18.50
CA GLY A 381 29.14 26.85 17.78
C GLY A 381 29.14 25.82 16.65
N ILE A 382 27.97 25.63 16.05
CA ILE A 382 27.70 24.63 15.01
C ILE A 382 27.26 25.37 13.74
N GLN A 383 27.76 24.96 12.58
CA GLN A 383 27.34 25.55 11.31
C GLN A 383 25.92 25.10 10.95
N GLN A 384 25.17 25.95 10.26
CA GLN A 384 23.77 25.69 9.91
C GLN A 384 23.58 24.37 9.13
N GLN A 385 24.53 24.03 8.26
CA GLN A 385 24.51 22.81 7.45
C GLN A 385 24.64 21.53 8.30
N ASP A 386 25.28 21.61 9.46
CA ASP A 386 25.57 20.46 10.32
C ASP A 386 24.47 20.20 11.35
N LEU A 387 23.67 21.21 11.69
CA LEU A 387 22.58 21.11 12.68
C LEU A 387 21.59 19.97 12.40
N THR A 388 21.36 19.65 11.13
CA THR A 388 20.45 18.55 10.74
C THR A 388 21.05 17.16 10.93
N ARG A 389 22.38 17.09 11.14
CA ARG A 389 23.16 15.84 11.16
C ARG A 389 23.85 15.58 12.49
N ILE A 390 23.93 16.54 13.41
CA ILE A 390 24.63 16.36 14.70
C ILE A 390 24.07 15.22 15.57
N PHE A 391 22.84 14.79 15.33
CA PHE A 391 22.22 13.65 16.01
C PHE A 391 22.39 12.33 15.25
N ASP A 392 22.96 12.35 14.03
CA ASP A 392 23.31 11.14 13.29
C ASP A 392 24.42 10.38 14.06
N ARG A 393 24.31 9.05 14.07
CA ARG A 393 25.31 8.18 14.71
C ARG A 393 26.67 8.35 14.03
N PHE A 394 27.73 8.40 14.84
CA PHE A 394 29.12 8.55 14.39
C PHE A 394 29.42 9.85 13.63
N TYR A 395 28.46 10.77 13.52
CA TYR A 395 28.66 12.02 12.81
C TYR A 395 29.48 13.01 13.63
N ARG A 396 30.43 13.68 12.96
CA ARG A 396 31.37 14.64 13.55
C ARG A 396 31.64 15.74 12.54
N VAL A 397 31.57 17.00 12.98
CA VAL A 397 31.74 18.18 12.12
C VAL A 397 33.16 18.29 11.54
N ASN A 398 34.20 17.88 12.30
CA ASN A 398 35.60 17.88 11.83
C ASN A 398 36.32 16.62 12.31
N SER A 399 36.71 15.72 11.40
CA SER A 399 37.40 14.45 11.71
C SER A 399 38.83 14.63 12.23
N ASP A 400 39.52 15.70 11.82
CA ASP A 400 40.98 15.80 12.02
C ASP A 400 41.36 16.40 13.37
N ARG A 401 40.61 17.39 13.85
CA ARG A 401 40.84 18.03 15.17
C ARG A 401 40.29 17.19 16.34
N SER A 402 39.44 16.21 16.04
CA SER A 402 38.65 15.48 17.03
C SER A 402 39.20 14.08 17.35
N ARG A 403 40.23 13.62 16.62
CA ARG A 403 40.99 12.41 16.98
C ARG A 403 41.72 12.54 18.32
N SER A 404 42.15 13.76 18.68
CA SER A 404 42.80 14.04 19.98
C SER A 404 41.82 14.09 21.15
N THR A 405 40.55 14.45 20.91
CA THR A 405 39.53 14.59 21.95
C THR A 405 38.68 13.32 22.18
N GLY A 406 38.88 12.27 21.36
CA GLY A 406 38.50 10.90 21.70
C GLY A 406 37.01 10.50 21.57
N GLY A 407 36.11 11.42 21.24
CA GLY A 407 34.67 11.12 21.13
C GLY A 407 34.32 10.15 19.98
N SER A 408 33.40 9.21 20.24
CA SER A 408 32.88 8.23 19.25
C SER A 408 31.86 8.82 18.27
N GLY A 409 31.34 10.03 18.53
CA GLY A 409 30.21 10.60 17.78
C GLY A 409 28.87 9.94 18.11
N LEU A 410 28.78 9.16 19.20
CA LEU A 410 27.52 8.52 19.62
C LEU A 410 26.76 9.32 20.69
N GLY A 411 27.41 10.26 21.40
CA GLY A 411 26.82 10.95 22.56
C GLY A 411 25.50 11.67 22.26
N LEU A 412 25.45 12.48 21.19
CA LEU A 412 24.22 13.18 20.80
C LEU A 412 23.14 12.24 20.27
N ALA A 413 23.51 11.16 19.57
CA ALA A 413 22.57 10.13 19.14
C ALA A 413 21.95 9.37 20.33
N ILE A 414 22.75 9.10 21.38
CA ILE A 414 22.29 8.50 22.63
C ILE A 414 21.36 9.45 23.36
N ALA A 415 21.74 10.73 23.48
CA ALA A 415 20.89 11.77 24.05
C ALA A 415 19.51 11.81 23.35
N GLN A 416 19.52 11.83 22.01
CA GLN A 416 18.28 11.81 21.22
C GLN A 416 17.46 10.53 21.44
N ALA A 417 18.10 9.36 21.47
CA ALA A 417 17.40 8.09 21.70
C ALA A 417 16.76 8.03 23.10
N ILE A 418 17.46 8.52 24.13
CA ILE A 418 16.97 8.54 25.51
C ILE A 418 15.77 9.48 25.65
N ILE A 419 15.88 10.71 25.14
CA ILE A 419 14.80 11.70 25.28
C ILE A 419 13.53 11.26 24.54
N LEU A 420 13.67 10.63 23.37
CA LEU A 420 12.55 10.07 22.62
C LEU A 420 11.90 8.90 23.38
N ALA A 421 12.70 8.04 24.01
CA ALA A 421 12.18 6.94 24.83
C ALA A 421 11.43 7.43 26.10
N HIS A 422 11.72 8.65 26.54
CA HIS A 422 11.03 9.36 27.63
C HIS A 422 9.88 10.26 27.14
N HIS A 423 9.48 10.17 25.86
CA HIS A 423 8.43 11.00 25.25
C HIS A 423 8.70 12.51 25.32
N GLY A 424 9.97 12.90 25.41
CA GLY A 424 10.41 14.28 25.38
C GLY A 424 10.88 14.75 24.01
N SER A 425 11.43 15.96 23.97
CA SER A 425 12.06 16.53 22.78
C SER A 425 13.40 17.18 23.10
N ILE A 426 14.34 17.13 22.16
CA ILE A 426 15.61 17.87 22.18
C ILE A 426 15.65 18.82 20.99
N ASP A 427 15.97 20.08 21.24
CA ASP A 427 16.17 21.12 20.23
C ASP A 427 17.55 21.76 20.39
N VAL A 428 18.10 22.30 19.32
CA VAL A 428 19.41 22.95 19.32
C VAL A 428 19.35 24.30 18.62
N GLN A 429 19.87 25.31 19.30
CA GLN A 429 20.11 26.64 18.75
C GLN A 429 21.60 26.92 18.81
N SER A 430 22.22 27.22 17.69
CA SER A 430 23.67 27.47 17.65
C SER A 430 24.00 28.49 16.58
N GLN A 431 25.00 29.32 16.86
CA GLN A 431 25.60 30.20 15.88
C GLN A 431 27.11 29.99 15.90
N PHE A 432 27.69 29.74 14.72
CA PHE A 432 29.13 29.57 14.57
C PHE A 432 29.90 30.76 15.18
N GLY A 433 30.84 30.46 16.07
CA GLY A 433 31.64 31.42 16.83
C GLY A 433 30.97 32.04 18.07
N LYS A 434 29.71 31.71 18.38
CA LYS A 434 28.98 32.26 19.55
C LYS A 434 28.53 31.23 20.58
N GLY A 435 28.71 29.95 20.29
CA GLY A 435 28.29 28.84 21.15
C GLY A 435 26.96 28.21 20.75
N SER A 436 26.48 27.28 21.57
CA SER A 436 25.26 26.51 21.33
C SER A 436 24.39 26.43 22.57
N THR A 437 23.12 26.09 22.37
CA THR A 437 22.15 25.85 23.43
C THR A 437 21.32 24.65 23.05
N PHE A 438 21.48 23.57 23.80
CA PHE A 438 20.65 22.38 23.70
C PHE A 438 19.50 22.50 24.69
N THR A 439 18.26 22.44 24.21
CA THR A 439 17.05 22.52 25.03
C THR A 439 16.33 21.19 25.05
N ILE A 440 16.22 20.60 26.23
CA ILE A 440 15.49 19.37 26.52
C ILE A 440 14.13 19.72 27.12
N LYS A 441 13.07 19.07 26.65
CA LYS A 441 11.73 19.13 27.23
C LYS A 441 11.28 17.73 27.59
N LEU A 442 11.07 17.46 28.87
CA LEU A 442 10.55 16.19 29.39
C LEU A 442 9.14 16.40 29.90
N PRO A 443 8.16 15.57 29.52
CA PRO A 443 6.83 15.64 30.13
C PRO A 443 6.94 15.29 31.62
N PHE A 444 6.39 16.14 32.49
CA PHE A 444 6.26 15.83 33.91
C PHE A 444 4.76 15.71 34.22
N ASP A 445 4.32 14.54 34.68
CA ASP A 445 2.92 14.30 35.01
C ASP A 445 2.66 14.83 36.42
N VAL A 446 1.99 16.00 36.52
CA VAL A 446 1.56 16.56 37.81
C VAL A 446 0.33 15.81 38.28
N ARG A 447 0.49 14.54 38.64
CA ARG A 447 -0.51 13.87 39.47
C ARG A 447 0.04 13.88 40.90
N PRO A 448 -0.63 14.59 41.83
CA PRO A 448 -0.29 14.52 43.24
C PRO A 448 -0.22 13.05 43.67
N LEU A 449 0.85 12.67 44.36
CA LEU A 449 1.13 11.30 44.78
C LEU A 449 0.08 10.67 45.73
N ASP A 450 -0.99 11.39 46.07
CA ASP A 450 -2.04 10.92 46.98
C ASP A 450 -2.93 9.81 46.38
N SER A 451 -2.88 9.55 45.07
CA SER A 451 -3.74 8.52 44.44
C SER A 451 -3.07 7.18 44.14
N VAL A 452 -1.77 7.01 44.41
CA VAL A 452 -1.06 5.73 44.10
C VAL A 452 -1.02 4.78 45.31
N ARG A 453 -1.18 5.27 46.54
CA ARG A 453 -1.26 4.41 47.75
C ARG A 453 -2.55 3.61 47.88
N SER A 454 -3.60 3.91 47.10
CA SER A 454 -4.87 3.18 47.16
C SER A 454 -4.97 1.96 46.23
N LEU A 455 -3.95 1.71 45.37
CA LEU A 455 -3.96 0.58 44.43
C LEU A 455 -3.09 -0.62 44.83
N VAL A 456 -2.28 -0.51 45.90
CA VAL A 456 -1.36 -1.57 46.34
C VAL A 456 -1.92 -2.40 47.53
N ILE A 457 -3.10 -2.08 48.06
CA ILE A 457 -3.72 -2.83 49.18
C ILE A 457 -4.95 -3.66 48.73
N LYS A 458 -5.21 -3.78 47.43
CA LYS A 458 -6.20 -4.73 46.90
C LYS A 458 -5.65 -5.49 45.69
N SER A 459 -4.80 -6.48 45.97
CA SER A 459 -4.63 -7.67 45.13
C SER A 459 -4.26 -8.85 46.01
#